data_AF-A0A0B4GDB9-F1
#
_entry.id   AF-A0A0B4GDB9-F1
#
_cell.length_a   1.000
_cell.length_b   1.000
_cell.length_c   1.000
_cell.angle_alpha   90.00
_cell.angle_beta   90.00
_cell.angle_gamma   90.00
#
_symmetry.space_group_name_H-M   'P 1'
#
loop_
_entity.id
_entity.type
_entity.pdbx_description
1 polymer ?
#
loop_
_entity_poly.entity_id
_entity_poly.type
_entity_poly.pdbx_seq_one_letter_code
_entity_poly.pdbx_strand_id
1 'polypeptide(L)'
;MLAAVLLLMLSACVDVSRQSPVRRDARSPKTYAPNNSSRSSRRLSFNQDGTFQISIFEDLHFGENAWDQWGPQQDINSVKVMDAVLDSERPDLVVLNGDLITGENTYLENSTAYMDQIAGPLVARGLPWASTYGNHDHNFNISGAGLLARERRWPNSLTRSMVAGRDAGVTNYYLPVYAADCAPGDDGCTPALLLWFFDSRGGFYFRRRRPPPARRRRRRAARPAGPGLDEPFMRAVAATPGLIGLFSGHDHGATWCYKWDRLVPGMTVAGTGLNLCFGQHSGYGGYGNWIRGARQLRLSADALRRRRWEADTWIRTENGGVVGRVSLNATYGKDWYPATPNEKTYCPTCNYTVITPGPRRR
;
A
#
# COMPACT_ATOMS: atom_id res chain seq x y z
N MET A 1 14.84 5.51 1.75
CA MET A 1 14.58 4.88 0.43
C MET A 1 13.11 4.52 0.48
N LEU A 2 12.30 5.00 -0.46
CA LEU A 2 10.87 4.65 -0.46
C LEU A 2 10.75 3.17 -0.85
N ALA A 3 10.26 2.31 0.06
CA ALA A 3 10.19 0.88 -0.19
C ALA A 3 9.10 0.57 -1.24
N ALA A 4 7.89 1.06 -1.02
CA ALA A 4 6.79 1.01 -1.97
C ALA A 4 5.88 2.23 -1.80
N VAL A 5 5.22 2.64 -2.89
CA VAL A 5 4.41 3.85 -2.89
C VAL A 5 3.10 3.62 -3.62
N LEU A 6 2.00 3.91 -2.94
CA LEU A 6 0.70 4.13 -3.56
C LEU A 6 0.53 5.62 -3.85
N LEU A 7 0.28 5.96 -5.11
CA LEU A 7 0.06 7.32 -5.55
C LEU A 7 -1.35 7.46 -6.11
N LEU A 8 -2.10 8.43 -5.61
CA LEU A 8 -3.45 8.72 -6.12
C LEU A 8 -3.39 9.87 -7.12
N MET A 9 -3.61 9.53 -8.39
CA MET A 9 -3.69 10.46 -9.51
C MET A 9 -5.10 10.51 -10.08
N LEU A 10 -5.45 11.65 -10.66
CA LEU A 10 -6.51 11.69 -11.64
C LEU A 10 -6.10 11.09 -12.98
N SER A 11 -7.10 10.58 -13.72
CA SER A 11 -7.08 10.69 -15.17
C SER A 11 -7.79 11.99 -15.51
N ALA A 12 -7.11 12.94 -16.14
CA ALA A 12 -7.78 14.11 -16.70
C ALA A 12 -7.62 14.11 -18.21
N CYS A 13 -8.71 13.89 -18.95
CA CYS A 13 -8.98 14.42 -20.28
C CYS A 13 -10.51 14.49 -20.55
N VAL A 14 -11.08 15.68 -20.30
CA VAL A 14 -12.19 16.41 -20.98
C VAL A 14 -13.53 15.73 -21.37
N ASP A 15 -14.61 16.29 -20.78
CA ASP A 15 -16.03 16.51 -21.18
C ASP A 15 -16.84 15.51 -22.03
N VAL A 16 -18.04 15.10 -21.54
CA VAL A 16 -19.35 15.27 -22.22
C VAL A 16 -20.51 15.26 -21.20
N SER A 17 -21.14 16.43 -21.03
CA SER A 17 -22.60 16.68 -20.93
C SER A 17 -23.56 15.49 -20.68
N ARG A 18 -24.22 15.47 -19.51
CA ARG A 18 -25.67 15.71 -19.34
C ARG A 18 -26.09 15.55 -17.88
N GLN A 19 -26.82 16.54 -17.38
CA GLN A 19 -27.47 16.57 -16.08
C GLN A 19 -28.68 15.62 -16.02
N SER A 20 -28.99 15.10 -14.81
CA SER A 20 -30.33 14.99 -14.16
C SER A 20 -30.42 13.73 -13.26
N PRO A 21 -31.43 13.59 -12.38
CA PRO A 21 -31.36 14.04 -10.99
C PRO A 21 -31.33 12.89 -9.98
N VAL A 22 -30.83 13.23 -8.80
CA VAL A 22 -30.76 12.39 -7.60
C VAL A 22 -32.13 11.89 -7.16
N ARG A 23 -32.28 10.57 -6.98
CA ARG A 23 -33.24 9.99 -6.04
C ARG A 23 -32.49 9.41 -4.86
N ARG A 24 -32.80 9.91 -3.66
CA ARG A 24 -32.39 9.31 -2.40
C ARG A 24 -33.29 8.12 -2.14
N ASP A 25 -32.69 6.96 -1.85
CA ASP A 25 -33.41 5.93 -1.12
C ASP A 25 -32.51 5.20 -0.12
N ALA A 26 -33.18 4.73 0.93
CA ALA A 26 -32.62 4.37 2.21
C ALA A 26 -31.73 3.12 2.20
N ARG A 27 -30.78 3.15 3.14
CA ARG A 27 -29.73 2.18 3.43
C ARG A 27 -30.29 0.77 3.69
N SER A 28 -29.85 -0.22 2.91
CA SER A 28 -29.95 -1.64 3.27
C SER A 28 -28.57 -2.21 3.66
N PRO A 29 -28.50 -3.19 4.59
CA PRO A 29 -27.25 -3.80 5.00
C PRO A 29 -26.60 -4.58 3.85
N LYS A 30 -25.32 -4.31 3.55
CA LYS A 30 -24.52 -5.12 2.61
C LYS A 30 -24.24 -6.50 3.24
N THR A 31 -24.97 -7.53 2.80
CA THR A 31 -24.62 -8.94 3.02
C THR A 31 -23.70 -9.40 1.89
N TYR A 32 -22.49 -9.86 2.21
CA TYR A 32 -21.61 -10.49 1.23
C TYR A 32 -22.12 -11.92 0.97
N ALA A 33 -22.90 -12.08 -0.10
CA ALA A 33 -23.24 -13.41 -0.63
C ALA A 33 -22.10 -13.91 -1.54
N PRO A 34 -21.73 -15.20 -1.47
CA PRO A 34 -20.72 -15.77 -2.36
C PRO A 34 -21.35 -15.93 -3.75
N ASN A 35 -21.00 -15.05 -4.69
CA ASN A 35 -21.50 -15.14 -6.06
C ASN A 35 -20.58 -16.03 -6.90
N ASN A 36 -21.08 -17.22 -7.24
CA ASN A 36 -20.45 -18.15 -8.16
C ASN A 36 -20.75 -17.70 -9.60
N SER A 37 -19.98 -16.76 -10.14
CA SER A 37 -20.03 -16.41 -11.56
C SER A 37 -18.64 -16.16 -12.12
N SER A 38 -18.47 -16.56 -13.39
CA SER A 38 -17.28 -16.45 -14.26
C SER A 38 -16.37 -15.25 -13.97
N ARG A 39 -15.06 -15.42 -14.22
CA ARG A 39 -13.92 -14.44 -14.24
C ARG A 39 -14.22 -13.06 -14.88
N SER A 40 -15.27 -12.38 -14.44
CA SER A 40 -15.52 -10.99 -14.69
C SER A 40 -14.59 -10.24 -13.75
N SER A 41 -13.52 -9.67 -14.29
CA SER A 41 -12.63 -8.79 -13.53
C SER A 41 -13.50 -7.70 -12.92
N ARG A 42 -13.68 -7.74 -11.60
CA ARG A 42 -14.54 -6.78 -10.89
C ARG A 42 -13.96 -5.39 -11.08
N ARG A 43 -14.60 -4.61 -11.95
CA ARG A 43 -14.24 -3.22 -12.23
C ARG A 43 -14.40 -2.42 -10.92
N LEU A 44 -13.38 -1.65 -10.54
CA LEU A 44 -13.47 -0.78 -9.38
C LEU A 44 -14.36 0.41 -9.74
N SER A 45 -15.36 0.71 -8.91
CA SER A 45 -16.25 1.84 -9.12
C SER A 45 -16.61 2.47 -7.79
N PHE A 46 -16.95 3.76 -7.81
CA PHE A 46 -17.63 4.40 -6.70
C PHE A 46 -18.92 3.66 -6.35
N ASN A 47 -19.28 3.66 -5.08
CA ASN A 47 -20.58 3.21 -4.60
C ASN A 47 -21.70 4.12 -5.12
N GLN A 48 -22.94 3.63 -5.07
CA GLN A 48 -24.13 4.42 -5.44
C GLN A 48 -24.33 5.67 -4.55
N ASP A 49 -23.77 5.67 -3.34
CA ASP A 49 -23.74 6.86 -2.47
C ASP A 49 -22.61 7.86 -2.81
N GLY A 50 -21.86 7.60 -3.90
CA GLY A 50 -20.75 8.42 -4.36
C GLY A 50 -19.46 8.26 -3.58
N THR A 51 -19.35 7.26 -2.70
CA THR A 51 -18.14 7.03 -1.90
C THR A 51 -17.27 5.91 -2.45
N PHE A 52 -15.95 6.01 -2.25
CA PHE A 52 -15.01 4.92 -2.48
C PHE A 52 -13.99 4.89 -1.34
N GLN A 53 -13.89 3.76 -0.65
CA GLN A 53 -13.00 3.58 0.50
C GLN A 53 -11.87 2.59 0.18
N ILE A 54 -10.65 2.96 0.57
CA ILE A 54 -9.45 2.11 0.46
C ILE A 54 -8.91 1.87 1.87
N SER A 55 -8.59 0.62 2.20
CA SER A 55 -7.78 0.27 3.37
C SER A 55 -6.36 -0.08 2.91
N ILE A 56 -5.35 0.63 3.40
CA ILE A 56 -3.94 0.48 3.06
C ILE A 56 -3.25 -0.18 4.25
N PHE A 57 -2.80 -1.41 4.04
CA PHE A 57 -1.93 -2.14 4.96
C PHE A 57 -0.49 -2.07 4.42
N GLU A 58 0.48 -1.84 5.29
CA GLU A 58 1.88 -1.71 4.92
C GLU A 58 2.78 -2.36 5.97
N ASP A 59 3.99 -2.74 5.57
CA ASP A 59 5.01 -3.29 6.46
C ASP A 59 4.47 -4.48 7.28
N LEU A 60 3.87 -5.46 6.59
CA LEU A 60 3.30 -6.66 7.22
C LEU A 60 4.38 -7.62 7.70
N HIS A 61 5.52 -7.68 7.00
CA HIS A 61 6.73 -8.40 7.40
C HIS A 61 6.55 -9.89 7.71
N PHE A 62 5.66 -10.58 6.98
CA PHE A 62 5.43 -12.01 7.22
C PHE A 62 6.70 -12.85 7.02
N GLY A 63 6.83 -13.93 7.77
CA GLY A 63 7.97 -14.84 7.66
C GLY A 63 9.28 -14.30 8.23
N GLU A 64 9.19 -13.28 9.09
CA GLU A 64 10.32 -12.92 9.94
C GLU A 64 10.65 -14.06 10.91
N ASN A 65 11.94 -14.34 11.08
CA ASN A 65 12.44 -15.40 11.96
C ASN A 65 11.74 -16.76 11.74
N ALA A 66 11.58 -17.18 10.47
CA ALA A 66 10.78 -18.35 10.07
C ALA A 66 11.27 -19.70 10.63
N TRP A 67 12.46 -19.76 11.21
CA TRP A 67 13.04 -20.96 11.84
C TRP A 67 12.69 -21.12 13.31
N ASP A 68 12.11 -20.09 13.94
CA ASP A 68 11.72 -20.10 15.35
C ASP A 68 10.20 -20.07 15.48
N GLN A 69 9.65 -20.60 16.58
CA GLN A 69 8.21 -20.56 16.84
C GLN A 69 7.66 -19.14 17.00
N TRP A 70 8.51 -18.19 17.39
CA TRP A 70 8.14 -16.79 17.53
C TRP A 70 7.64 -16.16 16.22
N GLY A 71 8.29 -16.47 15.08
CA GLY A 71 7.98 -15.87 13.77
C GLY A 71 6.57 -16.16 13.28
N PRO A 72 6.17 -17.45 13.14
CA PRO A 72 4.81 -17.83 12.79
C PRO A 72 3.75 -17.29 13.75
N GLN A 73 4.08 -17.10 15.04
CA GLN A 73 3.17 -16.47 15.99
C GLN A 73 2.94 -14.97 15.69
N GLN A 74 3.94 -14.26 15.14
CA GLN A 74 3.77 -12.89 14.66
C GLN A 74 2.86 -12.83 13.46
N ASP A 75 3.05 -13.74 12.48
CA ASP A 75 2.20 -13.82 11.29
C ASP A 75 0.72 -14.00 11.68
N ILE A 76 0.43 -14.87 12.65
CA ILE A 76 -0.93 -15.06 13.20
C ILE A 76 -1.47 -13.76 13.81
N ASN A 77 -0.65 -13.00 14.52
CA ASN A 77 -1.08 -11.74 15.12
C ASN A 77 -1.28 -10.64 14.06
N SER A 78 -0.45 -10.59 13.01
CA SER A 78 -0.65 -9.73 11.85
C SER A 78 -2.00 -10.02 11.17
N VAL A 79 -2.37 -11.30 11.01
CA VAL A 79 -3.70 -11.68 10.50
C VAL A 79 -4.83 -11.14 11.39
N LYS A 80 -4.71 -11.23 12.72
CA LYS A 80 -5.71 -10.66 13.65
C LYS A 80 -5.86 -9.14 13.51
N VAL A 81 -4.77 -8.42 13.24
CA VAL A 81 -4.83 -6.97 12.96
C VAL A 81 -5.61 -6.73 11.67
N MET A 82 -5.30 -7.47 10.61
CA MET A 82 -6.03 -7.37 9.34
C MET A 82 -7.52 -7.64 9.54
N ASP A 83 -7.88 -8.70 10.26
CA ASP A 83 -9.27 -9.00 10.59
C ASP A 83 -9.95 -7.88 11.38
N ALA A 84 -9.35 -7.41 12.48
CA ALA A 84 -9.92 -6.37 13.33
C ALA A 84 -10.16 -5.05 12.57
N VAL A 85 -9.20 -4.66 11.72
CA VAL A 85 -9.34 -3.48 10.85
C VAL A 85 -10.45 -3.69 9.83
N LEU A 86 -10.47 -4.83 9.12
CA LEU A 86 -11.45 -5.13 8.06
C LEU A 86 -12.86 -5.45 8.59
N ASP A 87 -13.00 -5.74 9.88
CA ASP A 87 -14.30 -5.86 10.54
C ASP A 87 -14.84 -4.48 10.95
N SER A 88 -13.92 -3.57 11.32
CA SER A 88 -14.25 -2.18 11.68
C SER A 88 -14.49 -1.29 10.46
N GLU A 89 -13.77 -1.55 9.37
CA GLU A 89 -13.80 -0.79 8.12
C GLU A 89 -14.40 -1.65 7.01
N ARG A 90 -15.17 -1.04 6.10
CA ARG A 90 -15.78 -1.76 4.96
C ARG A 90 -15.25 -1.21 3.64
N PRO A 91 -13.96 -1.46 3.32
CA PRO A 91 -13.34 -0.88 2.13
C PRO A 91 -13.91 -1.46 0.85
N ASP A 92 -13.87 -0.65 -0.20
CA ASP A 92 -14.15 -1.06 -1.58
C ASP A 92 -12.90 -1.63 -2.28
N LEU A 93 -11.70 -1.35 -1.75
CA LEU A 93 -10.42 -1.90 -2.18
C LEU A 93 -9.46 -2.03 -0.98
N VAL A 94 -8.75 -3.14 -0.89
CA VAL A 94 -7.60 -3.28 0.02
C VAL A 94 -6.31 -3.11 -0.75
N VAL A 95 -5.38 -2.31 -0.22
CA VAL A 95 -4.04 -2.15 -0.77
C VAL A 95 -3.00 -2.71 0.20
N LEU A 96 -2.12 -3.57 -0.31
CA LEU A 96 -0.96 -4.10 0.39
C LEU A 96 0.29 -3.35 -0.10
N ASN A 97 0.79 -2.39 0.68
CA ASN A 97 1.70 -1.34 0.25
C ASN A 97 3.16 -1.58 0.68
N GLY A 98 3.76 -2.65 0.18
CA GLY A 98 5.18 -2.96 0.36
C GLY A 98 5.55 -3.64 1.67
N ASP A 99 6.74 -4.22 1.66
CA ASP A 99 7.37 -4.99 2.74
C ASP A 99 6.38 -6.02 3.33
N LEU A 100 5.76 -6.78 2.42
CA LEU A 100 4.76 -7.79 2.76
C LEU A 100 5.40 -8.99 3.45
N ILE A 101 6.58 -9.38 2.98
CA ILE A 101 7.33 -10.54 3.47
C ILE A 101 8.75 -10.12 3.80
N THR A 102 9.26 -10.57 4.95
CA THR A 102 10.65 -10.39 5.36
C THR A 102 11.56 -11.36 4.58
N GLY A 103 11.79 -11.07 3.30
CA GLY A 103 12.38 -12.01 2.34
C GLY A 103 13.72 -12.62 2.75
N GLU A 104 14.57 -11.89 3.48
CA GLU A 104 15.85 -12.37 4.00
C GLU A 104 15.73 -13.39 5.15
N ASN A 105 14.56 -13.55 5.75
CA ASN A 105 14.28 -14.49 6.85
C ASN A 105 13.48 -15.73 6.39
N THR A 106 12.92 -15.71 5.19
CA THR A 106 12.18 -16.84 4.63
C THR A 106 13.10 -17.88 3.99
N TYR A 107 12.59 -19.09 3.74
CA TYR A 107 13.31 -20.13 2.98
C TYR A 107 13.00 -20.03 1.48
N LEU A 108 13.98 -20.39 0.63
CA LEU A 108 13.85 -20.30 -0.82
C LEU A 108 12.68 -21.14 -1.35
N GLU A 109 12.44 -22.28 -0.71
CA GLU A 109 11.48 -23.30 -1.14
C GLU A 109 10.03 -22.89 -0.91
N ASN A 110 9.77 -21.97 0.04
CA ASN A 110 8.42 -21.65 0.49
C ASN A 110 8.16 -20.16 0.75
N SER A 111 9.09 -19.25 0.44
CA SER A 111 8.95 -17.82 0.72
C SER A 111 7.64 -17.21 0.20
N THR A 112 7.20 -17.60 -1.00
CA THR A 112 5.94 -17.10 -1.58
C THR A 112 4.68 -17.62 -0.88
N ALA A 113 4.76 -18.68 -0.06
CA ALA A 113 3.60 -19.27 0.61
C ALA A 113 3.01 -18.35 1.71
N TYR A 114 3.79 -17.41 2.26
CA TYR A 114 3.28 -16.41 3.20
C TYR A 114 2.19 -15.52 2.58
N MET A 115 2.19 -15.36 1.26
CA MET A 115 1.12 -14.65 0.55
C MET A 115 -0.25 -15.29 0.76
N ASP A 116 -0.31 -16.59 1.03
CA ASP A 116 -1.57 -17.29 1.31
C ASP A 116 -2.18 -16.86 2.64
N GLN A 117 -1.34 -16.57 3.64
CA GLN A 117 -1.79 -16.06 4.94
C GLN A 117 -2.26 -14.60 4.81
N ILE A 118 -1.48 -13.77 4.09
CA ILE A 118 -1.81 -12.36 3.85
C ILE A 118 -3.12 -12.23 3.05
N ALA A 119 -3.30 -13.04 2.01
CA ALA A 119 -4.51 -13.01 1.19
C ALA A 119 -5.73 -13.62 1.91
N GLY A 120 -5.54 -14.47 2.92
CA GLY A 120 -6.59 -15.19 3.63
C GLY A 120 -7.78 -14.31 4.08
N PRO A 121 -7.55 -13.27 4.90
CA PRO A 121 -8.59 -12.34 5.33
C PRO A 121 -9.34 -11.64 4.19
N LEU A 122 -8.64 -11.37 3.09
CA LEU A 122 -9.17 -10.66 1.92
C LEU A 122 -10.07 -11.57 1.09
N VAL A 123 -9.60 -12.80 0.86
CA VAL A 123 -10.30 -13.85 0.12
C VAL A 123 -11.54 -14.31 0.88
N ALA A 124 -11.45 -14.51 2.20
CA ALA A 124 -12.58 -14.90 3.03
C ALA A 124 -13.73 -13.88 2.99
N ARG A 125 -13.41 -12.58 2.83
CA ARG A 125 -14.38 -11.49 2.71
C ARG A 125 -14.77 -11.18 1.27
N GLY A 126 -14.18 -11.84 0.27
CA GLY A 126 -14.39 -11.54 -1.14
C GLY A 126 -14.01 -10.11 -1.55
N LEU A 127 -13.09 -9.48 -0.80
CA LEU A 127 -12.67 -8.10 -1.04
C LEU A 127 -11.70 -8.05 -2.23
N PRO A 128 -11.88 -7.13 -3.19
CA PRO A 128 -10.86 -6.87 -4.19
C PRO A 128 -9.63 -6.26 -3.50
N TRP A 129 -8.45 -6.68 -3.95
CA TRP A 129 -7.21 -6.19 -3.38
C TRP A 129 -6.11 -6.04 -4.41
N ALA A 130 -5.14 -5.19 -4.11
CA ALA A 130 -4.02 -4.87 -4.98
C ALA A 130 -2.76 -4.71 -4.13
N SER A 131 -1.60 -5.06 -4.65
CA SER A 131 -0.33 -4.94 -3.93
C SER A 131 0.71 -4.13 -4.69
N THR A 132 1.66 -3.57 -3.95
CA THR A 132 2.96 -3.16 -4.48
C THR A 132 4.05 -3.69 -3.55
N TYR A 133 5.27 -3.85 -4.08
CA TYR A 133 6.36 -4.53 -3.37
C TYR A 133 7.42 -3.55 -2.88
N GLY A 134 7.91 -3.85 -1.69
CA GLY A 134 8.97 -3.12 -1.00
C GLY A 134 10.34 -3.78 -1.17
N ASN A 135 11.33 -3.28 -0.44
CA ASN A 135 12.68 -3.82 -0.52
C ASN A 135 12.82 -5.22 0.10
N HIS A 136 11.98 -5.59 1.06
CA HIS A 136 12.02 -6.93 1.67
C HIS A 136 11.42 -8.00 0.75
N ASP A 137 10.49 -7.61 -0.12
CA ASP A 137 9.84 -8.48 -1.11
C ASP A 137 10.76 -8.88 -2.28
N HIS A 138 11.90 -8.19 -2.42
CA HIS A 138 12.98 -8.50 -3.37
C HIS A 138 14.23 -8.96 -2.62
N ASN A 139 14.42 -10.27 -2.47
CA ASN A 139 15.55 -10.81 -1.71
C ASN A 139 16.20 -12.03 -2.35
N PHE A 140 17.18 -12.65 -1.67
CA PHE A 140 17.85 -13.84 -2.18
C PHE A 140 16.88 -15.04 -2.29
N ASN A 141 15.99 -15.20 -1.31
CA ASN A 141 15.04 -16.32 -1.19
C ASN A 141 13.67 -16.05 -1.82
N ILE A 142 13.40 -14.81 -2.26
CA ILE A 142 12.10 -14.42 -2.78
C ILE A 142 12.24 -13.45 -3.95
N SER A 143 11.37 -13.58 -4.94
CA SER A 143 11.31 -12.66 -6.07
C SER A 143 9.93 -12.05 -6.17
N GLY A 144 9.84 -10.76 -6.49
CA GLY A 144 8.56 -10.11 -6.76
C GLY A 144 7.77 -10.83 -7.87
N ALA A 145 8.44 -11.41 -8.87
CA ALA A 145 7.76 -12.18 -9.92
C ALA A 145 7.10 -13.46 -9.37
N GLY A 146 7.76 -14.14 -8.43
CA GLY A 146 7.21 -15.29 -7.71
C GLY A 146 6.02 -14.90 -6.83
N LEU A 147 6.11 -13.75 -6.14
CA LEU A 147 4.98 -13.20 -5.40
C LEU A 147 3.79 -12.92 -6.30
N LEU A 148 4.01 -12.16 -7.38
CA LEU A 148 2.95 -11.82 -8.32
C LEU A 148 2.29 -13.08 -8.93
N ALA A 149 3.08 -14.11 -9.23
CA ALA A 149 2.55 -15.39 -9.71
C ALA A 149 1.67 -16.09 -8.65
N ARG A 150 2.04 -16.02 -7.37
CA ARG A 150 1.26 -16.58 -6.26
C ARG A 150 -0.05 -15.82 -6.04
N GLU A 151 0.01 -14.49 -6.03
CA GLU A 151 -1.14 -13.58 -5.87
C GLU A 151 -2.20 -13.76 -6.96
N ARG A 152 -1.77 -13.99 -8.20
CA ARG A 152 -2.67 -14.20 -9.35
C ARG A 152 -3.50 -15.48 -9.30
N ARG A 153 -3.30 -16.33 -8.29
CA ARG A 153 -4.15 -17.51 -8.06
C ARG A 153 -5.55 -17.13 -7.57
N TRP A 154 -5.71 -15.94 -6.97
CA TRP A 154 -7.01 -15.49 -6.48
C TRP A 154 -7.67 -14.51 -7.46
N PRO A 155 -8.96 -14.71 -7.82
CA PRO A 155 -9.64 -13.87 -8.81
C PRO A 155 -9.92 -12.44 -8.34
N ASN A 156 -9.88 -12.19 -7.02
CA ASN A 156 -10.02 -10.87 -6.42
C ASN A 156 -8.69 -10.10 -6.26
N SER A 157 -7.55 -10.70 -6.65
CA SER A 157 -6.29 -9.97 -6.79
C SER A 157 -6.29 -9.15 -8.09
N LEU A 158 -6.12 -7.85 -7.95
CA LEU A 158 -6.06 -6.87 -9.05
C LEU A 158 -4.62 -6.47 -9.39
N THR A 159 -3.62 -7.04 -8.71
CA THR A 159 -2.20 -6.70 -8.91
C THR A 159 -1.74 -6.97 -10.34
N ARG A 160 -1.10 -5.97 -10.96
CA ARG A 160 -0.59 -6.05 -12.33
C ARG A 160 0.91 -5.75 -12.40
N SER A 161 1.48 -6.05 -13.55
CA SER A 161 2.84 -5.66 -13.93
C SER A 161 2.73 -5.07 -15.33
N MET A 162 2.91 -3.76 -15.44
CA MET A 162 2.75 -3.02 -16.70
C MET A 162 4.07 -2.45 -17.23
N VAL A 163 5.10 -2.39 -16.39
CA VAL A 163 6.42 -1.91 -16.78
C VAL A 163 7.40 -3.08 -16.77
N ALA A 164 7.96 -3.38 -17.94
CA ALA A 164 9.02 -4.36 -18.07
C ALA A 164 10.38 -3.68 -17.87
N GLY A 165 11.27 -4.36 -17.16
CA GLY A 165 12.63 -3.89 -17.01
C GLY A 165 13.29 -4.57 -15.84
N ARG A 166 14.56 -4.93 -16.02
CA ARG A 166 15.31 -5.55 -14.94
C ARG A 166 15.31 -4.67 -13.70
N ASP A 167 15.40 -3.35 -13.88
CA ASP A 167 15.50 -2.35 -12.81
C ASP A 167 14.19 -1.61 -12.52
N ALA A 168 13.10 -2.00 -13.17
CA ALA A 168 11.81 -1.33 -12.99
C ALA A 168 11.13 -1.69 -11.68
N GLY A 169 11.31 -2.91 -11.17
CA GLY A 169 10.42 -3.50 -10.14
C GLY A 169 9.35 -4.34 -10.84
N VAL A 170 8.55 -5.09 -10.08
CA VAL A 170 7.56 -6.03 -10.62
C VAL A 170 6.16 -5.42 -10.65
N THR A 171 5.76 -4.73 -9.59
CA THR A 171 4.39 -4.22 -9.41
C THR A 171 4.29 -2.72 -9.69
N ASN A 172 4.75 -2.31 -10.87
CA ASN A 172 4.49 -0.97 -11.41
C ASN A 172 3.32 -1.01 -12.38
N TYR A 173 2.20 -0.41 -11.98
CA TYR A 173 0.93 -0.44 -12.72
C TYR A 173 -0.03 0.63 -12.20
N TYR A 174 -1.19 0.73 -12.84
CA TYR A 174 -2.31 1.50 -12.31
C TYR A 174 -3.60 0.70 -12.33
N LEU A 175 -4.56 1.10 -11.49
CA LEU A 175 -5.94 0.62 -11.48
C LEU A 175 -6.91 1.78 -11.69
N PRO A 176 -7.79 1.70 -12.72
CA PRO A 176 -8.85 2.68 -12.90
C PRO A 176 -10.02 2.45 -11.93
N VAL A 177 -10.57 3.54 -11.41
CA VAL A 177 -11.83 3.55 -10.65
C VAL A 177 -12.86 4.38 -11.41
N TYR A 178 -14.01 3.79 -11.68
CA TYR A 178 -15.07 4.36 -12.52
C TYR A 178 -16.20 4.96 -11.70
N ALA A 179 -17.04 5.77 -12.34
CA ALA A 179 -18.30 6.23 -11.74
C ALA A 179 -19.26 5.04 -11.46
N ALA A 180 -20.17 5.23 -10.50
CA ALA A 180 -21.09 4.19 -10.04
C ALA A 180 -22.09 3.71 -11.11
N ASP A 181 -22.37 4.56 -12.10
CA ASP A 181 -23.28 4.34 -13.22
C ASP A 181 -22.59 3.74 -14.46
N CYS A 182 -21.26 3.57 -14.41
CA CYS A 182 -20.53 2.89 -15.48
C CYS A 182 -20.74 1.37 -15.42
N ALA A 183 -21.52 0.82 -16.34
CA ALA A 183 -21.82 -0.61 -16.39
C ALA A 183 -20.57 -1.45 -16.74
N PRO A 184 -20.43 -2.67 -16.20
CA PRO A 184 -19.39 -3.61 -16.64
C PRO A 184 -19.54 -3.92 -18.14
N GLY A 185 -18.46 -3.79 -18.91
CA GLY A 185 -18.46 -4.01 -20.37
C GLY A 185 -18.79 -2.77 -21.21
N ASP A 186 -19.08 -1.63 -20.57
CA ASP A 186 -19.09 -0.35 -21.26
C ASP A 186 -17.65 0.14 -21.46
N ASP A 187 -17.20 0.13 -22.71
CA ASP A 187 -15.88 0.58 -23.14
C ASP A 187 -15.82 2.10 -23.38
N GLY A 188 -16.98 2.78 -23.33
CA GLY A 188 -17.08 4.24 -23.45
C GLY A 188 -16.85 4.99 -22.14
N CYS A 189 -16.77 4.30 -21.00
CA CYS A 189 -16.56 4.94 -19.71
C CYS A 189 -15.13 5.45 -19.53
N THR A 190 -15.00 6.74 -19.18
CA THR A 190 -13.74 7.30 -18.69
C THR A 190 -13.58 7.04 -17.18
N PRO A 191 -12.40 6.58 -16.71
CA PRO A 191 -12.13 6.46 -15.28
C PRO A 191 -12.26 7.81 -14.55
N ALA A 192 -12.87 7.81 -13.38
CA ALA A 192 -12.97 8.98 -12.50
C ALA A 192 -11.68 9.21 -11.69
N LEU A 193 -10.88 8.15 -11.47
CA LEU A 193 -9.66 8.17 -10.67
C LEU A 193 -8.69 7.06 -11.15
N LEU A 194 -7.40 7.30 -11.04
CA LEU A 194 -6.35 6.31 -11.24
C LEU A 194 -5.56 6.09 -9.94
N LEU A 195 -5.46 4.83 -9.51
CA LEU A 195 -4.59 4.42 -8.42
C LEU A 195 -3.29 3.91 -9.04
N TRP A 196 -2.16 4.56 -8.76
CA TRP A 196 -0.86 4.15 -9.26
C TRP A 196 -0.06 3.46 -8.17
N PHE A 197 0.55 2.33 -8.54
CA PHE A 197 1.32 1.48 -7.66
C PHE A 197 2.75 1.49 -8.15
N PHE A 198 3.68 1.83 -7.25
CA PHE A 198 5.09 1.93 -7.55
C PHE A 198 5.90 0.97 -6.67
N ASP A 199 6.63 0.09 -7.35
CA ASP A 199 7.67 -0.77 -6.78
C ASP A 199 9.00 -0.11 -7.14
N SER A 200 9.67 0.45 -6.14
CA SER A 200 10.91 1.20 -6.32
C SER A 200 12.10 0.31 -6.69
N ARG A 201 11.88 -1.02 -6.75
CA ARG A 201 12.91 -2.03 -7.02
C ARG A 201 14.00 -2.05 -5.93
N GLY A 202 13.69 -1.60 -4.72
CA GLY A 202 14.55 -1.75 -3.55
C GLY A 202 14.96 -3.22 -3.30
N GLY A 203 15.99 -3.44 -2.46
CA GLY A 203 16.39 -4.79 -2.06
C GLY A 203 17.42 -5.47 -2.97
N PHE A 204 17.35 -6.80 -3.08
CA PHE A 204 18.32 -7.66 -3.75
C PHE A 204 17.74 -8.39 -4.97
N TYR A 205 18.62 -8.81 -5.88
CA TYR A 205 18.20 -9.69 -6.97
C TYR A 205 18.07 -11.13 -6.47
N PHE A 206 16.99 -11.77 -6.87
CA PHE A 206 16.72 -13.18 -6.61
C PHE A 206 17.91 -14.08 -6.94
N ARG A 207 18.27 -14.94 -5.99
CA ARG A 207 19.41 -15.88 -6.06
C ARG A 207 20.76 -15.23 -6.40
N ARG A 208 20.94 -13.92 -6.15
CA ARG A 208 22.23 -13.24 -6.31
C ARG A 208 22.77 -12.76 -4.96
N ARG A 209 23.85 -13.39 -4.50
CA ARG A 209 24.60 -12.89 -3.35
C ARG A 209 25.46 -11.71 -3.79
N ARG A 210 25.56 -10.65 -2.98
CA ARG A 210 26.61 -9.65 -3.17
C ARG A 210 27.98 -10.34 -3.07
N PRO A 211 28.93 -10.08 -3.97
CA PRO A 211 30.30 -10.50 -3.74
C PRO A 211 30.78 -9.92 -2.40
N PRO A 212 31.62 -10.63 -1.62
CA PRO A 212 32.23 -10.06 -0.43
C PRO A 212 32.92 -8.74 -0.80
N PRO A 213 33.00 -7.75 0.11
CA PRO A 213 33.66 -6.49 -0.19
C PRO A 213 35.11 -6.78 -0.58
N ALA A 214 35.41 -6.64 -1.88
CA ALA A 214 36.76 -6.78 -2.37
C ALA A 214 37.60 -5.69 -1.73
N ARG A 215 38.72 -6.06 -1.09
CA ARG A 215 39.75 -5.12 -0.65
C ARG A 215 40.15 -4.26 -1.84
N ARG A 216 39.69 -3.01 -1.85
CA ARG A 216 40.12 -1.90 -2.71
C ARG A 216 40.53 -2.29 -4.14
N ARG A 217 39.57 -2.29 -5.08
CA ARG A 217 39.82 -1.78 -6.44
C ARG A 217 38.60 -1.00 -6.90
N ARG A 218 38.77 0.32 -7.03
CA ARG A 218 37.81 1.24 -7.63
C ARG A 218 37.54 0.80 -9.07
N ARG A 219 36.45 0.08 -9.32
CA ARG A 219 35.73 0.03 -10.61
C ARG A 219 34.40 -0.70 -10.42
N ARG A 220 33.32 0.07 -10.62
CA ARG A 220 31.90 -0.33 -10.75
C ARG A 220 31.40 -1.35 -9.70
N ALA A 221 31.38 -0.94 -8.43
CA ALA A 221 30.50 -1.55 -7.44
C ALA A 221 29.06 -1.10 -7.71
N ALA A 222 28.10 -2.01 -7.62
CA ALA A 222 26.68 -1.68 -7.50
C ALA A 222 26.53 -0.56 -6.46
N ARG A 223 25.95 0.56 -6.88
CA ARG A 223 25.86 1.76 -6.05
C ARG A 223 25.17 1.39 -4.73
N PRO A 224 25.70 1.81 -3.56
CA PRO A 224 24.91 1.82 -2.35
C PRO A 224 23.66 2.68 -2.59
N ALA A 225 22.60 2.48 -1.81
CA ALA A 225 21.49 3.42 -1.70
C ALA A 225 22.07 4.77 -1.24
N GLY A 226 22.45 5.61 -2.20
CA GLY A 226 22.94 6.96 -1.99
C GLY A 226 21.80 7.95 -2.18
N PRO A 227 21.91 9.16 -1.63
CA PRO A 227 20.99 10.25 -1.94
C PRO A 227 20.95 10.45 -3.47
N GLY A 228 19.75 10.44 -4.05
CA GLY A 228 19.50 10.72 -5.47
C GLY A 228 18.95 9.58 -6.34
N LEU A 229 18.77 8.35 -5.83
CA LEU A 229 18.08 7.29 -6.60
C LEU A 229 16.59 7.60 -6.79
N ASP A 230 15.97 8.21 -5.78
CA ASP A 230 14.54 8.55 -5.79
C ASP A 230 14.29 9.89 -6.51
N GLU A 231 15.33 10.62 -6.92
CA GLU A 231 15.18 11.97 -7.47
C GLU A 231 14.37 12.01 -8.78
N PRO A 232 14.59 11.14 -9.79
CA PRO A 232 13.75 11.12 -10.99
C PRO A 232 12.28 10.84 -10.66
N PHE A 233 12.03 9.96 -9.68
CA PHE A 233 10.67 9.67 -9.20
C PHE A 233 10.05 10.88 -8.53
N MET A 234 10.76 11.51 -7.58
CA MET A 234 10.28 12.71 -6.88
C MET A 234 10.06 13.89 -7.84
N ARG A 235 10.89 14.05 -8.89
CA ARG A 235 10.68 15.04 -9.96
C ARG A 235 9.40 14.74 -10.74
N ALA A 236 9.17 13.48 -11.12
CA ALA A 236 7.95 13.09 -11.83
C ALA A 236 6.69 13.32 -10.99
N VAL A 237 6.74 12.93 -9.71
CA VAL A 237 5.67 13.19 -8.74
C VAL A 237 5.41 14.69 -8.61
N ALA A 238 6.43 15.52 -8.41
CA ALA A 238 6.26 16.97 -8.28
C ALA A 238 5.70 17.62 -9.56
N ALA A 239 6.10 17.13 -10.74
CA ALA A 239 5.70 17.70 -12.03
C ALA A 239 4.32 17.23 -12.52
N THR A 240 3.71 16.21 -11.91
CA THR A 240 2.44 15.68 -12.41
C THR A 240 1.24 16.36 -11.76
N PRO A 241 0.40 17.07 -12.52
CA PRO A 241 -0.79 17.72 -11.99
C PRO A 241 -1.88 16.71 -11.61
N GLY A 242 -2.74 17.07 -10.66
CA GLY A 242 -3.89 16.25 -10.27
C GLY A 242 -3.58 15.12 -9.28
N LEU A 243 -2.40 15.14 -8.67
CA LEU A 243 -2.08 14.26 -7.55
C LEU A 243 -2.77 14.72 -6.27
N ILE A 244 -3.50 13.80 -5.62
CA ILE A 244 -4.17 14.08 -4.34
C ILE A 244 -3.21 13.79 -3.18
N GLY A 245 -2.56 12.63 -3.22
CA GLY A 245 -1.66 12.19 -2.16
C GLY A 245 -0.78 11.02 -2.57
N LEU A 246 0.33 10.88 -1.84
CA LEU A 246 1.31 9.81 -1.92
C LEU A 246 1.35 9.12 -0.56
N PHE A 247 1.18 7.80 -0.54
CA PHE A 247 1.11 6.97 0.65
C PHE A 247 2.28 5.99 0.67
N SER A 248 3.07 6.01 1.74
CA SER A 248 4.30 5.23 1.88
C SER A 248 4.39 4.57 3.24
N GLY A 249 4.80 3.31 3.25
CA GLY A 249 5.28 2.62 4.46
C GLY A 249 6.78 2.80 4.68
N HIS A 250 7.43 1.77 5.20
CA HIS A 250 8.85 1.62 5.52
C HIS A 250 9.33 2.24 6.84
N ASP A 251 8.68 3.30 7.33
CA ASP A 251 8.93 3.80 8.69
C ASP A 251 7.77 3.48 9.62
N HIS A 252 7.95 2.43 10.40
CA HIS A 252 6.86 1.68 11.04
C HIS A 252 6.07 2.50 12.07
N GLY A 253 6.69 3.53 12.66
CA GLY A 253 6.06 4.43 13.62
C GLY A 253 5.47 5.71 13.02
N ALA A 254 5.66 5.95 11.71
CA ALA A 254 5.20 7.17 11.08
C ALA A 254 3.70 7.11 10.76
N THR A 255 2.94 8.06 11.29
CA THR A 255 1.47 8.11 11.18
C THR A 255 0.95 9.43 10.62
N TRP A 256 1.85 10.33 10.28
CA TRP A 256 1.53 11.71 9.91
C TRP A 256 1.40 11.89 8.40
N CYS A 257 0.72 12.96 8.02
CA CYS A 257 0.80 13.51 6.68
C CYS A 257 1.65 14.79 6.70
N TYR A 258 2.09 15.24 5.53
CA TYR A 258 2.79 16.50 5.33
C TYR A 258 2.46 17.07 3.95
N LYS A 259 2.15 18.36 3.89
CA LYS A 259 1.96 19.06 2.63
C LYS A 259 3.31 19.51 2.09
N TRP A 260 3.80 18.82 1.07
CA TRP A 260 5.08 19.10 0.44
C TRP A 260 4.94 20.22 -0.58
N ASP A 261 5.08 21.46 -0.12
CA ASP A 261 4.87 22.71 -0.89
C ASP A 261 6.14 23.55 -1.10
N ARG A 262 7.29 23.05 -0.64
CA ARG A 262 8.58 23.73 -0.73
C ARG A 262 9.72 22.73 -0.76
N LEU A 263 10.92 23.25 -1.02
CA LEU A 263 12.15 22.49 -0.81
C LEU A 263 12.38 22.30 0.69
N VAL A 264 12.58 21.05 1.12
CA VAL A 264 12.91 20.72 2.51
C VAL A 264 14.38 20.30 2.63
N PRO A 265 15.02 20.49 3.80
CA PRO A 265 16.44 20.14 3.97
C PRO A 265 16.75 18.69 3.57
N GLY A 266 17.82 18.49 2.82
CA GLY A 266 18.26 17.16 2.36
C GLY A 266 17.59 16.65 1.08
N MET A 267 16.60 17.37 0.52
CA MET A 267 16.02 17.08 -0.79
C MET A 267 16.60 17.97 -1.90
N THR A 268 16.55 17.48 -3.14
CA THR A 268 16.97 18.21 -4.36
C THR A 268 15.79 18.66 -5.21
N VAL A 269 14.57 18.20 -4.90
CA VAL A 269 13.33 18.52 -5.59
C VAL A 269 12.46 19.37 -4.66
N ALA A 270 11.92 20.48 -5.17
CA ALA A 270 10.96 21.29 -4.44
C ALA A 270 9.56 20.69 -4.58
N GLY A 271 8.79 20.69 -3.48
CA GLY A 271 7.40 20.25 -3.49
C GLY A 271 6.48 21.22 -4.24
N THR A 272 5.41 20.69 -4.81
CA THR A 272 4.40 21.44 -5.58
C THR A 272 3.03 21.47 -4.91
N GLY A 273 2.95 21.07 -3.65
CA GLY A 273 1.74 21.07 -2.82
C GLY A 273 1.12 19.69 -2.60
N LEU A 274 1.81 18.61 -2.98
CA LEU A 274 1.35 17.23 -2.80
C LEU A 274 1.32 16.83 -1.32
N ASN A 275 0.29 16.10 -0.91
CA ASN A 275 0.22 15.51 0.43
C ASN A 275 0.98 14.18 0.46
N LEU A 276 2.00 14.08 1.31
CA LEU A 276 2.72 12.84 1.61
C LEU A 276 2.18 12.28 2.92
N CYS A 277 1.80 11.01 2.97
CA CYS A 277 1.22 10.39 4.16
C CYS A 277 1.86 9.05 4.47
N PHE A 278 2.12 8.79 5.75
CA PHE A 278 2.62 7.52 6.26
C PHE A 278 1.50 6.74 6.96
N GLY A 279 1.40 5.45 6.72
CA GLY A 279 0.23 4.64 7.06
C GLY A 279 0.27 3.89 8.38
N GLN A 280 1.39 3.93 9.12
CA GLN A 280 1.67 3.09 10.29
C GLN A 280 1.81 1.62 9.88
N HIS A 281 2.78 0.90 10.43
CA HIS A 281 2.90 -0.53 10.09
C HIS A 281 1.69 -1.34 10.57
N SER A 282 1.37 -2.37 9.80
CA SER A 282 0.24 -3.26 10.07
C SER A 282 0.67 -4.59 10.68
N GLY A 283 1.92 -5.02 10.46
CA GLY A 283 2.43 -6.32 10.87
C GLY A 283 2.95 -6.37 12.31
N TYR A 284 2.93 -7.57 12.89
CA TYR A 284 3.69 -7.88 14.11
C TYR A 284 5.15 -8.26 13.83
N GLY A 285 5.52 -8.51 12.58
CA GLY A 285 6.91 -8.54 12.14
C GLY A 285 7.48 -7.13 11.93
N GLY A 286 8.78 -7.05 11.67
CA GLY A 286 9.51 -5.80 11.49
C GLY A 286 9.84 -5.12 12.82
N TYR A 287 10.49 -3.96 12.75
CA TYR A 287 10.93 -3.25 13.94
C TYR A 287 9.81 -2.46 14.62
N GLY A 288 9.95 -2.27 15.93
CA GLY A 288 9.10 -1.36 16.69
C GLY A 288 7.82 -1.98 17.27
N ASN A 289 7.31 -1.32 18.29
CA ASN A 289 6.19 -1.79 19.12
C ASN A 289 5.03 -0.79 19.19
N TRP A 290 4.96 0.16 18.26
CA TRP A 290 3.79 1.03 18.10
C TRP A 290 2.54 0.20 17.87
N ILE A 291 1.39 0.70 18.34
CA ILE A 291 0.11 0.07 18.05
C ILE A 291 -0.02 -0.28 16.57
N ARG A 292 -0.60 -1.42 16.21
CA ARG A 292 -0.77 -1.80 14.80
C ARG A 292 -2.01 -1.13 14.23
N GLY A 293 -1.99 -0.87 12.94
CA GLY A 293 -3.13 -0.27 12.26
C GLY A 293 -2.99 -0.27 10.76
N ALA A 294 -4.01 0.26 10.09
CA ALA A 294 -4.01 0.45 8.65
C ALA A 294 -4.59 1.81 8.31
N ARG A 295 -3.98 2.49 7.34
CA ARG A 295 -4.46 3.78 6.87
C ARG A 295 -5.66 3.60 5.97
N GLN A 296 -6.70 4.34 6.27
CA GLN A 296 -7.92 4.42 5.49
C GLN A 296 -7.88 5.65 4.60
N LEU A 297 -8.47 5.53 3.42
CA LEU A 297 -8.71 6.64 2.52
C LEU A 297 -10.16 6.60 2.08
N ARG A 298 -10.86 7.73 2.17
CA ARG A 298 -12.22 7.87 1.69
C ARG A 298 -12.32 9.02 0.70
N LEU A 299 -12.86 8.69 -0.46
CA LEU A 299 -13.01 9.59 -1.60
C LEU A 299 -14.49 9.82 -1.88
N SER A 300 -14.79 11.01 -2.42
CA SER A 300 -16.13 11.39 -2.86
C SER A 300 -16.12 11.69 -4.35
N ALA A 301 -16.98 10.99 -5.11
CA ALA A 301 -17.20 11.24 -6.52
C ALA A 301 -17.57 12.71 -6.78
N ASP A 302 -18.37 13.32 -5.90
CA ASP A 302 -18.77 14.72 -6.02
C ASP A 302 -17.61 15.69 -5.82
N ALA A 303 -16.70 15.41 -4.87
CA ALA A 303 -15.49 16.21 -4.67
C ALA A 303 -14.57 16.14 -5.90
N LEU A 304 -14.43 14.96 -6.51
CA LEU A 304 -13.67 14.78 -7.75
C LEU A 304 -14.33 15.50 -8.94
N ARG A 305 -15.64 15.34 -9.14
CA ARG A 305 -16.39 16.03 -10.21
C ARG A 305 -16.29 17.56 -10.11
N ARG A 306 -16.34 18.09 -8.89
CA ARG A 306 -16.18 19.54 -8.61
C ARG A 306 -14.72 20.00 -8.62
N ARG A 307 -13.77 19.14 -9.00
CA ARG A 307 -12.33 19.44 -9.07
C ARG A 307 -11.75 19.97 -7.75
N ARG A 308 -12.29 19.51 -6.62
CA ARG A 308 -11.77 19.85 -5.28
C ARG A 308 -10.58 18.97 -4.90
N TRP A 309 -10.50 17.76 -5.45
CA TRP A 309 -9.36 16.84 -5.27
C TRP A 309 -9.08 16.50 -3.81
N GLU A 310 -10.16 16.30 -3.05
CA GLU A 310 -10.12 16.06 -1.60
C GLU A 310 -10.22 14.58 -1.28
N ALA A 311 -9.55 14.18 -0.20
CA ALA A 311 -9.70 12.85 0.37
C ALA A 311 -9.58 12.91 1.89
N ASP A 312 -10.47 12.20 2.59
CA ASP A 312 -10.34 12.00 4.02
C ASP A 312 -9.46 10.79 4.29
N THR A 313 -8.53 10.90 5.24
CA THR A 313 -7.70 9.78 5.65
C THR A 313 -7.53 9.73 7.17
N TRP A 314 -7.43 8.52 7.70
CA TRP A 314 -7.19 8.25 9.12
C TRP A 314 -6.50 6.89 9.26
N ILE A 315 -6.03 6.55 10.45
CA ILE A 315 -5.55 5.19 10.76
C ILE A 315 -6.58 4.52 11.66
N ARG A 316 -7.03 3.34 11.26
CA ARG A 316 -7.79 2.42 12.11
C ARG A 316 -6.78 1.54 12.84
N THR A 317 -6.76 1.62 14.16
CA THR A 317 -5.86 0.79 14.99
C THR A 317 -6.48 -0.57 15.29
N GLU A 318 -5.64 -1.54 15.65
CA GLU A 318 -6.05 -2.93 15.95
C GLU A 318 -7.04 -3.06 17.12
N ASN A 319 -7.11 -2.05 18.00
CA ASN A 319 -8.08 -1.97 19.10
C ASN A 319 -9.38 -1.24 18.70
N GLY A 320 -9.57 -0.92 17.43
CA GLY A 320 -10.74 -0.20 16.93
C GLY A 320 -10.68 1.32 17.10
N GLY A 321 -9.56 1.88 17.56
CA GLY A 321 -9.35 3.34 17.64
C GLY A 321 -9.21 4.02 16.27
N VAL A 322 -9.33 5.36 16.27
CA VAL A 322 -9.07 6.22 15.10
C VAL A 322 -8.05 7.27 15.47
N VAL A 323 -6.95 7.33 14.74
CA VAL A 323 -5.89 8.34 14.94
C VAL A 323 -5.48 8.97 13.61
N GLY A 324 -4.76 10.10 13.66
CA GLY A 324 -4.20 10.75 12.46
C GLY A 324 -5.24 11.13 11.40
N ARG A 325 -6.47 11.46 11.82
CA ARG A 325 -7.57 11.83 10.91
C ARG A 325 -7.34 13.23 10.33
N VAL A 326 -7.25 13.33 9.01
CA VAL A 326 -7.06 14.59 8.27
C VAL A 326 -7.87 14.61 6.97
N SER A 327 -8.19 15.80 6.46
CA SER A 327 -8.86 16.01 5.17
C SER A 327 -7.91 16.67 4.17
N LEU A 328 -7.31 15.85 3.30
CA LEU A 328 -6.32 16.29 2.31
C LEU A 328 -6.95 17.26 1.30
N ASN A 329 -6.20 18.31 0.94
CA ASN A 329 -6.63 19.40 0.04
C ASN A 329 -7.89 20.19 0.45
N ALA A 330 -8.53 19.83 1.56
CA ALA A 330 -9.65 20.58 2.12
C ALA A 330 -9.16 21.56 3.19
N THR A 331 -8.97 21.05 4.41
CA THR A 331 -8.57 21.86 5.57
C THR A 331 -7.13 21.61 5.97
N TYR A 332 -6.50 20.51 5.52
CA TYR A 332 -5.15 20.13 5.93
C TYR A 332 -4.09 21.24 5.78
N GLY A 333 -3.44 21.58 6.89
CA GLY A 333 -2.47 22.67 7.01
C GLY A 333 -3.08 24.04 7.34
N LYS A 334 -4.42 24.15 7.47
CA LYS A 334 -5.13 25.38 7.86
C LYS A 334 -5.85 25.27 9.19
N ASP A 335 -6.24 24.06 9.58
CA ASP A 335 -6.91 23.72 10.84
C ASP A 335 -5.99 22.94 11.79
N TRP A 336 -6.48 22.72 13.00
CA TRP A 336 -5.76 22.01 14.04
C TRP A 336 -6.17 20.54 14.08
N TYR A 337 -5.19 19.64 14.04
CA TYR A 337 -5.39 18.21 14.14
C TYR A 337 -4.88 17.69 15.48
N PRO A 338 -5.62 16.78 16.14
CA PRO A 338 -5.11 16.10 17.33
C PRO A 338 -3.80 15.38 17.02
N ALA A 339 -2.85 15.45 17.95
CA ALA A 339 -1.65 14.64 17.87
C ALA A 339 -2.03 13.16 17.93
N THR A 340 -1.43 12.35 17.05
CA THR A 340 -1.54 10.89 17.14
C THR A 340 -0.82 10.43 18.42
N PRO A 341 -1.49 9.68 19.31
CA PRO A 341 -0.85 9.11 20.49
C PRO A 341 0.33 8.21 20.12
N ASN A 342 1.41 8.25 20.90
CA ASN A 342 2.53 7.32 20.78
C ASN A 342 2.23 6.03 21.56
N GLU A 343 1.11 5.39 21.24
CA GLU A 343 0.66 4.16 21.86
C GLU A 343 1.46 2.96 21.35
N LYS A 344 1.69 2.01 22.26
CA LYS A 344 2.43 0.79 21.97
C LYS A 344 1.56 -0.42 22.25
N THR A 345 1.61 -1.39 21.37
CA THR A 345 1.04 -2.71 21.63
C THR A 345 2.15 -3.73 21.75
N TYR A 346 1.91 -4.65 22.66
CA TYR A 346 2.82 -5.74 22.95
C TYR A 346 1.97 -6.98 22.86
N CYS A 347 2.34 -7.87 21.95
CA CYS A 347 1.76 -9.19 22.04
C CYS A 347 2.44 -9.91 23.23
N PRO A 348 1.68 -10.55 24.14
CA PRO A 348 2.24 -11.17 25.35
C PRO A 348 3.28 -12.25 25.06
N THR A 349 3.23 -12.88 23.89
CA THR A 349 4.18 -13.90 23.43
C THR A 349 5.30 -13.32 22.56
N CYS A 350 5.33 -12.00 22.37
CA CYS A 350 6.21 -11.34 21.43
C CYS A 350 7.44 -10.79 22.15
N ASN A 351 8.60 -11.39 21.90
CA ASN A 351 9.87 -10.89 22.42
C ASN A 351 10.54 -9.92 21.43
N TYR A 352 10.23 -8.63 21.57
CA TYR A 352 10.79 -7.54 20.76
C TYR A 352 12.28 -7.26 21.01
N THR A 353 12.93 -7.96 21.95
CA THR A 353 14.38 -7.87 22.16
C THR A 353 15.17 -8.84 21.27
N VAL A 354 14.48 -9.75 20.59
CA VAL A 354 15.09 -10.65 19.60
C VAL A 354 15.25 -9.89 18.28
N ILE A 355 16.25 -9.01 18.23
CA ILE A 355 16.81 -8.59 16.95
C ILE A 355 17.62 -9.79 16.47
N THR A 356 16.98 -10.68 15.70
CA THR A 356 17.66 -11.89 15.23
C THR A 356 18.81 -11.47 14.32
N PRO A 357 20.08 -11.73 14.69
CA PRO A 357 21.17 -11.43 13.78
C PRO A 357 20.95 -12.25 12.51
N GLY A 358 20.98 -11.58 11.36
CA GLY A 358 20.84 -12.25 10.06
C GLY A 358 21.79 -13.46 9.96
N PRO A 359 21.45 -14.46 9.14
CA PRO A 359 22.15 -15.74 9.12
C PRO A 359 23.67 -15.52 9.07
N ARG A 360 24.37 -16.03 10.10
CA ARG A 360 25.83 -16.00 10.12
C ARG A 360 26.30 -16.70 8.85
N ARG A 361 27.06 -15.97 8.03
CA ARG A 361 27.70 -16.53 6.84
C ARG A 361 28.49 -17.77 7.28
N ARG A 362 28.03 -18.96 6.90
CA ARG A 362 28.88 -20.15 6.91
C ARG A 362 29.94 -20.00 5.82
#